data_AF-A0A9X9WWL5-F1
#
_entry.id   AF-A0A9X9WWL5-F1
#
_cell.length_a   1.000
_cell.length_b   1.000
_cell.length_c   1.000
_cell.angle_alpha   90.00
_cell.angle_beta   90.00
_cell.angle_gamma   90.00
#
_symmetry.space_group_name_H-M   'P 1'
#
loop_
_entity.id
_entity.type
_entity.pdbx_description
1 polymer ?
#
loop_
_entity_poly.entity_id
_entity_poly.type
_entity_poly.pdbx_seq_one_letter_code
_entity_poly.pdbx_strand_id
1 'polypeptide(L)'
;MAEVERIRLAAITARDAAIADGIRRGVRAVGRVIEALVRAVVTFPARVDTYNALRSLSDRELQDIGMTRFDIGRVFEPGFDPRPANDAGQRRATRAA
;
A
#
# COMPACT_ATOMS: atom_id res chain seq x y z
N MET A 1 57.07 16.12 12.25
CA MET A 1 55.95 16.56 13.12
C MET A 1 54.74 17.04 12.30
N ALA A 2 54.89 17.97 11.33
CA ALA A 2 53.76 18.53 10.57
C ALA A 2 52.92 17.52 9.75
N GLU A 3 53.52 16.42 9.28
CA GLU A 3 52.80 15.43 8.47
C GLU A 3 51.85 14.54 9.28
N VAL A 4 52.21 14.21 10.52
CA VAL A 4 51.36 13.46 11.45
C VAL A 4 50.13 14.26 11.85
N GLU A 5 50.30 15.58 12.03
CA GLU A 5 49.21 16.53 12.30
C GLU A 5 48.18 16.54 11.16
N ARG A 6 48.65 16.58 9.90
CA ARG A 6 47.79 16.57 8.70
C ARG A 6 47.00 15.27 8.57
N ILE A 7 47.64 14.13 8.84
CA ILE A 7 46.96 12.81 8.79
C ILE A 7 45.88 12.73 9.87
N ARG A 8 46.14 13.24 11.08
CA ARG A 8 45.15 13.28 12.17
C ARG A 8 43.96 14.18 11.81
N LEU A 9 44.21 15.37 11.27
CA LEU A 9 43.14 16.30 10.85
C LEU A 9 42.29 15.72 9.72
N ALA A 10 42.90 15.08 8.71
CA ALA A 10 42.17 14.42 7.63
C ALA A 10 41.35 13.22 8.13
N ALA A 11 41.85 12.48 9.12
CA ALA A 11 41.12 11.36 9.72
C ALA A 11 39.91 11.81 10.54
N ILE A 12 39.97 12.98 11.18
CA ILE A 12 38.85 13.56 11.94
C ILE A 12 37.74 14.02 10.99
N THR A 13 38.08 14.79 9.95
CA THR A 13 37.08 15.29 8.98
C THR A 13 36.41 14.15 8.20
N ALA A 14 37.15 13.09 7.87
CA ALA A 14 36.60 11.90 7.22
C ALA A 14 35.58 11.16 8.12
N ARG A 15 35.82 11.10 9.43
CA ARG A 15 34.89 10.48 10.39
C ARG A 15 33.61 11.30 10.53
N ASP A 16 33.72 12.61 10.66
CA ASP A 16 32.55 13.48 10.81
C ASP A 16 31.64 13.43 9.58
N ALA A 17 32.23 13.41 8.38
CA ALA A 17 31.49 13.24 7.13
C ALA A 17 30.75 11.88 7.07
N ALA A 18 31.43 10.80 7.46
CA ALA A 18 30.84 9.46 7.49
C ALA A 18 29.68 9.34 8.50
N ILE A 19 29.83 9.96 9.68
CA ILE A 19 28.79 10.01 10.72
C ILE A 19 27.59 10.82 10.22
N ALA A 20 27.81 12.01 9.66
CA ALA A 20 26.74 12.85 9.12
C ALA A 20 25.96 12.16 8.00
N ASP A 21 26.65 11.38 7.15
CA ASP A 21 26.02 10.57 6.12
C ASP A 21 25.23 9.39 6.69
N GLY A 22 25.77 8.70 7.70
CA GLY A 22 25.08 7.64 8.41
C GLY A 22 23.78 8.11 9.05
N ILE A 23 23.83 9.25 9.76
CA ILE A 23 22.65 9.87 10.39
C ILE A 23 21.60 10.24 9.33
N ARG A 24 22.01 10.93 8.24
CA ARG A 24 21.06 11.32 7.18
C ARG A 24 20.41 10.12 6.52
N ARG A 25 21.14 9.02 6.29
CA ARG A 25 20.58 7.77 5.76
C ARG A 25 19.61 7.13 6.76
N GLY A 26 19.97 7.09 8.05
CA GLY A 26 19.12 6.57 9.11
C GLY A 26 17.80 7.32 9.22
N VAL A 27 17.84 8.65 9.28
CA VAL A 27 16.63 9.50 9.35
C VAL A 27 15.72 9.29 8.13
N ARG A 28 16.29 9.22 6.92
CA ARG A 28 15.50 8.96 5.70
C ARG A 28 14.87 7.57 5.71
N ALA A 29 15.57 6.55 6.19
CA ALA A 29 15.04 5.20 6.28
C ALA A 29 13.85 5.15 7.25
N VAL A 30 14.00 5.75 8.45
CA VAL A 30 12.93 5.84 9.44
C VAL A 30 11.74 6.62 8.89
N GLY A 31 11.98 7.76 8.23
CA GLY A 31 10.93 8.57 7.63
C GLY A 31 10.08 7.79 6.61
N ARG A 32 10.70 6.99 5.74
CA ARG A 32 9.96 6.16 4.77
C ARG A 32 9.10 5.09 5.44
N VAL A 33 9.60 4.48 6.52
CA VAL A 33 8.82 3.48 7.28
C VAL A 33 7.61 4.14 7.92
N ILE A 34 7.79 5.29 8.56
CA ILE A 34 6.69 6.05 9.18
C ILE A 34 5.66 6.45 8.12
N GLU A 35 6.11 6.95 6.96
CA GLU A 35 5.21 7.33 5.87
C GLU A 35 4.36 6.16 5.38
N ALA A 36 4.98 4.98 5.19
CA ALA A 36 4.27 3.77 4.79
C ALA A 36 3.22 3.35 5.83
N LEU A 37 3.56 3.44 7.13
CA LEU A 37 2.65 3.13 8.22
C LEU A 37 1.48 4.12 8.28
N VAL A 38 1.74 5.43 8.17
CA VAL A 38 0.69 6.45 8.15
C VAL A 38 -0.26 6.23 6.98
N ARG A 39 0.28 5.95 5.78
CA ARG A 39 -0.53 5.65 4.59
C ARG A 39 -1.41 4.41 4.80
N ALA A 40 -0.87 3.35 5.39
CA ALA A 40 -1.64 2.15 5.73
C ALA A 40 -2.75 2.45 6.74
N VAL A 41 -2.45 3.19 7.81
CA VAL A 41 -3.43 3.55 8.86
C VAL A 41 -4.55 4.43 8.31
N VAL A 42 -4.25 5.41 7.46
CA VAL A 42 -5.26 6.31 6.88
C VAL A 42 -6.18 5.58 5.89
N THR A 43 -5.65 4.59 5.16
CA THR A 43 -6.43 3.85 4.15
C THR A 43 -7.20 2.66 4.73
N PHE A 44 -6.79 2.16 5.89
CA PHE A 44 -7.46 1.04 6.57
C PHE A 44 -8.94 1.30 6.95
N PRO A 45 -9.32 2.44 7.57
CA PRO A 45 -10.72 2.66 7.95
C PRO A 45 -11.66 2.65 6.75
N ALA A 46 -11.27 3.30 5.65
CA ALA A 46 -12.06 3.29 4.42
C ALA A 46 -12.30 1.88 3.87
N ARG A 47 -11.31 0.97 4.00
CA ARG A 47 -11.46 -0.45 3.59
C ARG A 47 -12.42 -1.20 4.51
N VAL A 48 -12.33 -0.96 5.82
CA VAL A 48 -13.23 -1.58 6.81
C VAL A 48 -14.67 -1.10 6.59
N ASP A 49 -14.88 0.20 6.38
CA ASP A 49 -16.19 0.78 6.12
C ASP A 49 -16.81 0.21 4.84
N THR A 50 -16.02 0.12 3.77
CA THR A 50 -16.46 -0.48 2.50
C THR A 50 -16.81 -1.96 2.69
N TYR A 51 -15.97 -2.71 3.40
CA TYR A 51 -16.23 -4.12 3.69
C TYR A 51 -17.53 -4.29 4.47
N ASN A 52 -17.73 -3.50 5.52
CA ASN A 52 -18.93 -3.55 6.36
C ASN A 52 -20.18 -3.15 5.57
N ALA A 53 -20.09 -2.13 4.72
CA ALA A 53 -21.18 -1.72 3.84
C ALA A 53 -21.57 -2.84 2.86
N LEU A 54 -20.61 -3.51 2.22
CA LEU A 54 -20.89 -4.64 1.34
C LEU A 54 -21.41 -5.86 2.12
N ARG A 55 -20.93 -6.06 3.35
CA ARG A 55 -21.34 -7.16 4.22
C ARG A 55 -22.78 -6.99 4.72
N SER A 56 -23.26 -5.76 4.87
CA SER A 56 -24.62 -5.47 5.33
C SER A 56 -25.68 -5.62 4.24
N LEU A 57 -25.29 -5.53 2.96
CA LEU A 57 -26.20 -5.79 1.82
C LEU A 57 -26.69 -7.23 1.80
N SER A 58 -27.92 -7.45 1.33
CA SER A 58 -28.46 -8.77 1.02
C SER A 58 -27.79 -9.38 -0.21
N ASP A 59 -27.92 -10.71 -0.39
CA ASP A 59 -27.34 -11.39 -1.55
C ASP A 59 -27.97 -10.91 -2.87
N ARG A 60 -29.25 -10.47 -2.83
CA ARG A 60 -29.93 -9.87 -3.98
C ARG A 60 -29.35 -8.51 -4.34
N GLU A 61 -29.10 -7.65 -3.35
CA GLU A 61 -28.50 -6.33 -3.58
C GLU A 61 -27.05 -6.44 -4.07
N LEU A 62 -26.29 -7.41 -3.53
CA LEU A 62 -24.97 -7.74 -4.07
C LEU A 62 -25.05 -8.20 -5.53
N GLN A 63 -26.02 -9.04 -5.85
CA GLN A 63 -26.22 -9.51 -7.22
C GLN A 63 -26.62 -8.38 -8.18
N ASP A 64 -27.41 -7.42 -7.71
CA ASP A 64 -27.80 -6.23 -8.48
C ASP A 64 -26.57 -5.41 -8.92
N ILE A 65 -25.57 -5.29 -8.04
CA ILE A 65 -24.29 -4.64 -8.36
C ILE A 65 -23.27 -5.59 -9.01
N GLY A 66 -23.68 -6.79 -9.43
CA GLY A 66 -22.82 -7.75 -10.15
C GLY A 66 -21.81 -8.49 -9.26
N MET A 67 -22.07 -8.60 -7.96
CA MET A 67 -21.19 -9.20 -6.97
C MET A 67 -21.82 -10.36 -6.22
N THR A 68 -20.99 -11.20 -5.61
CA THR A 68 -21.41 -12.20 -4.63
C THR A 68 -20.76 -11.97 -3.28
N ARG A 69 -21.26 -12.66 -2.24
CA ARG A 69 -20.68 -12.60 -0.89
C ARG A 69 -19.20 -12.97 -0.87
N PHE A 70 -18.77 -13.88 -1.75
CA PHE A 70 -17.38 -14.31 -1.87
C PHE A 70 -16.47 -13.25 -2.51
N ASP A 71 -17.04 -12.33 -3.28
CA ASP A 71 -16.28 -11.27 -3.97
C ASP A 71 -15.95 -10.09 -3.05
N ILE A 72 -16.62 -9.94 -1.91
CA ILE A 72 -16.41 -8.82 -0.97
C ILE A 72 -14.96 -8.75 -0.49
N GLY A 73 -14.29 -9.90 -0.27
CA GLY A 73 -12.87 -9.90 0.11
C GLY A 73 -11.93 -9.46 -1.02
N ARG A 74 -12.39 -9.64 -2.27
CA ARG A 74 -11.60 -9.47 -3.49
C ARG A 74 -11.71 -8.07 -4.09
N VAL A 75 -12.68 -7.25 -3.69
CA VAL A 75 -12.87 -5.87 -4.22
C VAL A 75 -11.65 -4.96 -4.05
N PHE A 76 -10.74 -5.32 -3.15
CA PHE A 76 -9.52 -4.58 -2.91
C PHE A 76 -8.29 -5.17 -3.62
N GLU A 77 -8.46 -6.26 -4.39
CA GLU A 77 -7.43 -6.83 -5.23
C GLU A 77 -7.22 -5.94 -6.47
N PRO A 78 -5.97 -5.67 -6.87
CA PRO A 78 -5.70 -4.98 -8.13
C PRO A 78 -6.30 -5.74 -9.31
N GLY A 79 -7.08 -5.05 -10.15
CA GLY A 79 -7.70 -5.64 -11.34
C GLY A 79 -8.96 -6.46 -11.07
N PHE A 80 -9.54 -6.38 -9.87
CA PHE A 80 -10.87 -6.93 -9.62
C PHE A 80 -11.91 -6.18 -10.48
N ASP A 81 -12.63 -6.94 -11.31
CA ASP A 81 -13.73 -6.47 -12.14
C ASP A 81 -14.98 -7.28 -11.77
N PRO A 82 -16.00 -6.68 -11.12
CA PRO A 82 -17.24 -7.37 -10.82
C PRO A 82 -17.98 -7.71 -12.12
N ARG A 83 -18.98 -8.60 -12.03
CA ARG A 83 -19.82 -8.85 -13.20
C ARG A 83 -20.57 -7.56 -13.57
N PRO A 84 -21.04 -7.43 -14.82
CA PRO A 84 -21.93 -6.34 -15.19
C PRO A 84 -23.12 -6.26 -14.22
N ALA A 85 -23.32 -5.08 -13.63
CA ALA A 85 -24.45 -4.82 -12.76
C ALA A 85 -25.78 -5.00 -13.52
N ASN A 86 -26.83 -5.38 -12.79
CA ASN A 86 -28.17 -5.58 -13.33
C ASN A 86 -28.23 -6.62 -14.46
N ASP A 87 -27.33 -7.62 -14.47
CA ASP A 87 -27.33 -8.68 -15.48
C ASP A 87 -28.59 -9.56 -15.42
N ALA A 88 -29.48 -9.35 -14.44
CA ALA A 88 -30.70 -10.15 -14.21
C ALA A 88 -30.44 -11.66 -14.13
N GLY A 89 -29.21 -12.07 -13.80
CA GLY A 89 -28.79 -13.48 -13.84
C GLY A 89 -28.59 -14.04 -15.25
N GLN A 90 -28.42 -13.20 -16.28
CA GLN A 90 -28.10 -13.64 -17.63
C GLN A 90 -26.71 -14.30 -17.63
N ARG A 91 -26.68 -15.63 -17.85
CA ARG A 91 -25.43 -16.38 -18.00
C ARG A 91 -24.60 -15.76 -19.13
N ARG A 92 -23.30 -15.54 -18.88
CA ARG A 92 -22.32 -15.06 -19.86
C ARG A 92 -22.53 -15.78 -21.20
N ALA A 93 -22.93 -15.03 -22.24
CA ALA A 93 -23.03 -15.58 -23.58
C ALA A 93 -21.65 -16.11 -23.98
N THR A 94 -21.55 -17.42 -24.19
CA THR A 94 -20.36 -18.04 -24.78
C THR A 94 -20.18 -17.42 -26.16
N ARG A 95 -19.12 -16.62 -26.30
CA ARG A 95 -18.74 -16.03 -27.59
C ARG A 95 -18.37 -17.19 -28.52
N ALA A 96 -19.22 -17.45 -29.50
CA ALA A 96 -18.89 -18.37 -30.59
C ALA A 96 -17.70 -17.80 -31.37
N ALA A 97 -16.73 -18.68 -31.66
CA ALA A 97 -15.57 -18.42 -32.50
C ALA A 97 -15.97 -18.34 -33.97
#